data_AF-A0A6J6GPH4-F1
#
_entry.id   AF-A0A6J6GPH4-F1
#
_cell.length_a   1.000
_cell.length_b   1.000
_cell.length_c   1.000
_cell.angle_alpha   90.00
_cell.angle_beta   90.00
_cell.angle_gamma   90.00
#
_symmetry.space_group_name_H-M   'P 1'
#
loop_
_entity.id
_entity.type
_entity.pdbx_description
1 polymer ?
#
loop_
_entity_poly.entity_id
_entity_poly.type
_entity_poly.pdbx_seq_one_letter_code
_entity_poly.pdbx_strand_id
1 'polypeptide(L)'
;MKPFASEANWWMVKNHGIFQGYYFWDYIGLDKNAREQFRGHEYFEYTEEFCAKYDSPAFDSDYKSAPLSHFEPLVRDMFKPKGR
;
A
#
# COMPACT_ATOMS: atom_id res chain seq x y z
N MET A 1 13.13 3.97 -12.62
CA MET A 1 12.33 4.33 -11.42
C MET A 1 13.16 4.98 -10.31
N LYS A 2 14.49 4.76 -10.24
CA LYS A 2 15.36 5.80 -9.67
C LYS A 2 15.25 7.06 -10.54
N PRO A 3 15.20 8.27 -9.95
CA PRO A 3 15.37 8.59 -8.53
C PRO A 3 14.10 8.58 -7.65
N PHE A 4 12.93 8.16 -8.15
CA PHE A 4 11.64 8.51 -7.55
C PHE A 4 11.05 7.50 -6.55
N ALA A 5 11.50 6.25 -6.54
CA ALA A 5 11.01 5.25 -5.60
C ALA A 5 12.09 4.25 -5.19
N SER A 6 12.02 3.84 -3.93
CA SER A 6 12.85 2.77 -3.38
C SER A 6 12.47 1.41 -3.99
N GLU A 7 13.39 0.46 -3.89
CA GLU A 7 13.17 -0.93 -4.34
C GLU A 7 12.03 -1.58 -3.55
N ALA A 8 11.95 -1.32 -2.23
CA ALA A 8 10.83 -1.73 -1.39
C ALA A 8 9.47 -1.22 -1.89
N ASN A 9 9.36 0.08 -2.20
CA ASN A 9 8.12 0.67 -2.70
C ASN A 9 7.74 0.15 -4.07
N TRP A 10 8.73 -0.05 -4.96
CA TRP A 10 8.47 -0.64 -6.26
C TRP A 10 7.94 -2.08 -6.12
N TRP A 11 8.57 -2.88 -5.27
CA TRP A 11 8.16 -4.27 -5.05
C TRP A 11 6.77 -4.34 -4.43
N MET A 12 6.49 -3.50 -3.43
CA MET A 12 5.17 -3.39 -2.81
C MET A 12 4.10 -3.02 -3.84
N VAL A 13 4.27 -1.93 -4.61
CA VAL A 13 3.29 -1.51 -5.62
C VAL A 13 3.10 -2.57 -6.71
N LYS A 14 4.13 -3.36 -7.00
CA LYS A 14 4.01 -4.45 -7.97
C LYS A 14 3.20 -5.64 -7.44
N ASN A 15 3.30 -5.96 -6.15
CA ASN A 15 2.76 -7.19 -5.59
C ASN A 15 1.57 -7.01 -4.64
N HIS A 16 1.24 -5.78 -4.22
CA HIS A 16 0.23 -5.52 -3.19
C HIS A 16 -1.13 -6.14 -3.50
N GLY A 17 -1.55 -6.24 -4.78
CA GLY A 17 -2.81 -6.88 -5.15
C GLY A 17 -2.91 -8.35 -4.71
N ILE A 18 -1.80 -9.11 -4.73
CA ILE A 18 -1.77 -10.50 -4.24
C ILE A 18 -1.84 -10.53 -2.71
N PHE A 19 -1.24 -9.55 -2.04
CA PHE A 19 -1.25 -9.44 -0.58
C PHE A 19 -2.61 -8.97 -0.05
N GLN A 20 -3.24 -8.01 -0.72
CA GLN A 20 -4.61 -7.55 -0.46
C GLN A 20 -5.63 -8.69 -0.62
N GLY A 21 -5.36 -9.64 -1.52
CA GLY A 21 -6.18 -10.84 -1.71
C GLY A 21 -6.45 -11.62 -0.42
N TYR A 22 -5.54 -11.55 0.56
CA TYR A 22 -5.72 -12.16 1.89
C TYR A 22 -7.04 -11.78 2.57
N TYR A 23 -7.56 -10.57 2.29
CA TYR A 23 -8.75 -10.01 2.92
C TYR A 23 -10.06 -10.35 2.22
N PHE A 24 -10.04 -10.78 0.94
CA PHE A 24 -11.29 -10.98 0.20
C PHE A 24 -11.34 -12.10 -0.85
N TRP A 25 -10.21 -12.71 -1.20
CA TRP A 25 -10.15 -13.71 -2.27
C TRP A 25 -10.97 -14.97 -1.96
N ASP A 26 -11.07 -15.35 -0.69
CA ASP A 26 -11.92 -16.47 -0.26
C ASP A 26 -13.42 -16.23 -0.53
N TYR A 27 -13.90 -14.99 -0.46
CA TYR A 27 -15.29 -14.65 -0.83
C TYR A 27 -15.57 -14.76 -2.33
N ILE A 28 -14.53 -14.76 -3.19
CA ILE A 28 -14.66 -14.86 -4.65
C ILE A 28 -14.07 -16.16 -5.22
N GLY A 29 -13.77 -17.14 -4.35
CA GLY A 29 -13.28 -18.46 -4.74
C GLY A 29 -11.81 -18.53 -5.16
N LEU A 30 -11.01 -17.52 -4.78
CA LEU A 30 -9.57 -17.47 -5.01
C LEU A 30 -8.78 -17.81 -3.72
N ASP A 31 -7.49 -18.13 -3.86
CA ASP A 31 -6.65 -18.51 -2.72
C ASP A 31 -6.19 -17.31 -1.89
N LYS A 32 -6.81 -17.08 -0.74
CA LYS A 32 -6.42 -16.02 0.20
C LYS A 32 -4.95 -16.06 0.63
N ASN A 33 -4.30 -17.24 0.59
CA ASN A 33 -2.91 -17.41 1.00
C ASN A 33 -1.92 -17.34 -0.19
N ALA A 34 -2.37 -16.91 -1.38
CA ALA A 34 -1.50 -16.80 -2.55
C ALA A 34 -0.25 -15.95 -2.32
N ARG A 35 -0.29 -14.99 -1.38
CA ARG A 35 0.88 -14.20 -0.96
C ARG A 35 2.04 -15.05 -0.45
N GLU A 36 1.78 -16.24 0.10
CA GLU A 36 2.78 -17.12 0.68
C GLU A 36 3.80 -17.64 -0.35
N GLN A 37 3.50 -17.53 -1.65
CA GLN A 37 4.49 -17.76 -2.71
C GLN A 37 5.71 -16.83 -2.63
N PHE A 38 5.58 -15.70 -1.92
CA PHE A 38 6.65 -14.72 -1.71
C PHE A 38 7.31 -14.83 -0.32
N ARG A 39 6.91 -15.80 0.51
CA ARG A 39 7.45 -15.96 1.87
C ARG A 39 8.98 -16.05 1.83
N GLY A 40 9.64 -15.24 2.64
CA GLY A 40 11.10 -15.15 2.71
C GLY A 40 11.73 -14.06 1.82
N HIS A 41 10.94 -13.37 0.98
CA HIS A 41 11.41 -12.16 0.30
C HIS A 41 11.57 -11.00 1.30
N GLU A 42 12.61 -10.18 1.15
CA GLU A 42 12.95 -9.06 2.06
C GLU A 42 11.85 -7.99 2.22
N TYR A 43 10.88 -7.96 1.31
CA TYR A 43 9.79 -6.99 1.28
C TYR A 43 8.40 -7.62 1.49
N PHE A 44 8.34 -8.89 1.89
CA PHE A 44 7.07 -9.53 2.22
C PHE A 44 6.38 -8.78 3.35
N GLU A 45 7.02 -8.68 4.51
CA GLU A 45 6.42 -8.09 5.71
C GLU A 45 6.10 -6.60 5.47
N TYR A 46 6.93 -5.90 4.69
CA TYR A 46 6.68 -4.53 4.28
C TYR A 46 5.37 -4.38 3.48
N THR A 47 5.12 -5.30 2.54
CA THR A 47 3.92 -5.27 1.69
C THR A 47 2.69 -5.76 2.46
N GLU A 48 2.84 -6.75 3.32
CA GLU A 48 1.78 -7.20 4.23
C GLU A 48 1.34 -6.05 5.15
N GLU A 49 2.28 -5.34 5.77
CA GLU A 49 1.99 -4.20 6.63
C GLU A 49 1.26 -3.08 5.86
N PHE A 50 1.73 -2.77 4.63
CA PHE A 50 1.06 -1.81 3.77
C PHE A 50 -0.40 -2.20 3.51
N CYS A 51 -0.65 -3.46 3.14
CA CYS A 51 -2.00 -3.92 2.87
C CYS A 51 -2.89 -3.88 4.13
N ALA A 52 -2.34 -4.27 5.27
CA ALA A 52 -3.06 -4.26 6.55
C ALA A 52 -3.42 -2.87 7.04
N LYS A 53 -2.52 -1.89 6.88
CA LYS A 53 -2.71 -0.54 7.43
C LYS A 53 -3.39 0.42 6.48
N TYR A 54 -3.16 0.29 5.18
CA TYR A 54 -3.52 1.33 4.22
C TYR A 54 -4.39 0.83 3.08
N ASP A 55 -4.07 -0.31 2.46
CA ASP A 55 -4.79 -0.79 1.27
C ASP A 55 -6.19 -1.32 1.62
N SER A 56 -6.26 -2.40 2.40
CA SER A 56 -7.53 -3.06 2.70
C SER A 56 -8.51 -2.19 3.49
N PRO A 57 -8.09 -1.40 4.50
CA PRO A 57 -8.99 -0.47 5.18
C PRO A 57 -9.59 0.61 4.27
N ALA A 58 -8.97 0.94 3.13
CA ALA A 58 -9.50 1.96 2.22
C ALA A 58 -10.79 1.54 1.50
N PHE A 59 -11.16 0.26 1.56
CA PHE A 59 -12.41 -0.27 1.00
C PHE A 59 -13.57 -0.28 2.00
N ASP A 60 -13.32 0.05 3.27
CA ASP A 60 -14.38 0.17 4.27
C ASP A 60 -15.20 1.45 4.01
N SER A 61 -16.48 1.27 3.67
CA SER A 61 -17.41 2.36 3.39
C SER A 61 -17.66 3.26 4.59
N ASP A 62 -17.46 2.75 5.81
CA ASP A 62 -17.64 3.49 7.05
C ASP A 62 -16.31 4.12 7.55
N TYR A 63 -15.22 3.96 6.79
CA TYR A 63 -13.91 4.50 7.17
C TYR A 63 -13.92 6.03 7.20
N LYS A 64 -13.71 6.59 8.39
CA LYS A 64 -13.68 8.04 8.59
C LYS A 64 -12.36 8.64 8.14
N SER A 65 -12.33 9.10 6.89
CA SER A 65 -11.21 9.87 6.34
C SER A 65 -11.30 11.35 6.70
N ALA A 66 -10.14 11.99 6.91
CA ALA A 66 -10.07 13.45 6.95
C ALA A 66 -10.46 14.03 5.58
N PRO A 67 -11.03 15.25 5.51
CA PRO A 67 -11.33 15.90 4.24
C PRO A 67 -10.05 16.23 3.47
N LEU A 68 -10.14 16.37 2.14
CA LEU A 68 -8.97 16.65 1.29
C LEU A 68 -8.19 17.92 1.73
N SER A 69 -8.90 18.94 2.21
CA SER A 69 -8.31 20.19 2.72
C SER A 69 -7.37 19.99 3.91
N HIS A 70 -7.53 18.90 4.67
CA HIS A 70 -6.60 18.52 5.74
C HIS A 70 -5.21 18.20 5.19
N PHE A 71 -5.14 17.56 4.02
CA PHE A 71 -3.90 17.08 3.42
C PHE A 71 -3.25 18.12 2.50
N GLU A 72 -4.02 19.08 1.97
CA GLU A 72 -3.52 20.10 1.03
C GLU A 72 -2.24 20.81 1.52
N PRO A 73 -2.14 21.28 2.78
CA PRO A 73 -0.92 21.94 3.25
C PRO A 73 0.30 21.00 3.26
N LEU A 74 0.10 19.72 3.59
CA LEU A 74 1.17 18.70 3.65
C LEU A 74 1.70 18.39 2.25
N VAL A 75 0.80 18.23 1.28
CA VAL A 75 1.15 18.00 -0.12
C VAL A 75 1.90 19.20 -0.68
N ARG A 76 1.39 20.42 -0.43
CA ARG A 76 2.08 21.65 -0.86
C ARG A 76 3.48 21.73 -0.27
N ASP A 77 3.65 21.42 1.01
CA ASP A 77 4.95 21.43 1.68
C ASP A 77 5.93 20.41 1.07
N MET A 78 5.47 19.19 0.81
CA MET A 78 6.29 18.13 0.18
C MET A 78 6.84 18.54 -1.19
N PHE A 79 6.06 19.29 -1.98
CA PHE A 79 6.45 19.77 -3.31
C PHE A 79 7.14 21.15 -3.30
N LYS A 80 7.34 21.79 -2.14
CA LYS A 80 8.11 23.03 -2.08
C LYS A 80 9.53 22.76 -2.56
N PRO A 81 10.12 23.68 -3.37
CA PRO A 81 11.54 23.62 -3.68
C PRO A 81 12.34 23.63 -2.38
N LYS A 82 13.11 22.56 -2.13
CA LYS A 82 14.16 22.62 -1.11
C LYS A 82 15.24 23.55 -1.68
N GLY A 83 15.60 24.59 -0.94
CA GLY A 83 16.53 25.63 -1.40
C GLY A 83 17.76 25.03 -2.08
N ARG A 84 18.22 25.71 -3.14
CA ARG A 84 19.42 25.34 -3.90
C ARG A 84 20.67 25.39 -3.02
#